data_AF-A0AAD9Q413-F1
#
_entry.id   AF-A0AAD9Q413-F1
#
_cell.length_a   1.000
_cell.length_b   1.000
_cell.length_c   1.000
_cell.angle_alpha   90.00
_cell.angle_beta   90.00
_cell.angle_gamma   90.00
#
_symmetry.space_group_name_H-M   'P 1'
#
loop_
_entity.id
_entity.type
_entity.pdbx_description
1 polymer ?
#
loop_
_entity_poly.entity_id
_entity_poly.type
_entity_poly.pdbx_seq_one_letter_code
_entity_poly.pdbx_strand_id
1 'polypeptide(L)'
;MILSGDRLSFLRAFLRRFTSSRAFVPTGLNAEFVAKHGPVKTGGIAVTEAGNLPCSIIIHAVGPVWEGGQKGEDKCLRDAMYNSLVECHKRQLVSLAAPAISSGIFGFPKRSCAKILFSAALQFFREEPTCSVDLVRFTNFDKETVEVFLEAASNLKNEPDVRVELLSPKT
;
A
#
# COMPACT_ATOMS: atom_id res chain seq x y z
N MET A 1 -1.34 -4.07 2.20
CA MET A 1 -1.57 -2.83 2.96
C MET A 1 -2.24 -3.18 4.27
N ILE A 2 -1.87 -2.50 5.35
CA ILE A 2 -2.23 -2.89 6.73
C ILE A 2 -2.58 -1.63 7.52
N LEU A 3 -3.56 -1.70 8.42
CA LEU A 3 -4.03 -0.53 9.17
C LEU A 3 -3.49 -0.50 10.59
N SER A 4 -2.31 0.08 10.82
CA SER A 4 -1.67 0.01 12.14
C SER A 4 -1.99 1.21 13.05
N GLY A 5 -2.43 0.91 14.28
CA GLY A 5 -2.50 1.87 15.40
C GLY A 5 -1.16 2.08 16.13
N ASP A 6 -0.15 1.24 15.89
CA ASP A 6 1.17 1.35 16.56
C ASP A 6 2.37 1.25 15.59
N ARG A 7 3.28 2.22 15.69
CA ARG A 7 4.29 2.59 14.69
C ARG A 7 5.49 1.63 14.62
N LEU A 8 5.92 1.00 15.73
CA LEU A 8 7.12 0.14 15.76
C LEU A 8 6.80 -1.36 15.70
N SER A 9 5.69 -1.76 16.30
CA SER A 9 5.22 -3.16 16.35
C SER A 9 4.92 -3.70 14.94
N PHE A 10 4.46 -2.81 14.06
CA PHE A 10 4.11 -3.12 12.67
C PHE A 10 5.31 -3.56 11.80
N LEU A 11 6.38 -2.76 11.72
CA LEU A 11 7.52 -3.05 10.84
C LEU A 11 8.19 -4.38 11.22
N ARG A 12 8.28 -4.66 12.52
CA ARG A 12 8.83 -5.93 13.04
C ARG A 12 7.93 -7.13 12.70
N ALA A 13 6.61 -6.99 12.79
CA ALA A 13 5.68 -8.06 12.47
C ALA A 13 5.57 -8.32 10.95
N PHE A 14 5.55 -7.26 10.14
CA PHE A 14 5.53 -7.33 8.68
C PHE A 14 6.79 -8.02 8.14
N LEU A 15 7.98 -7.58 8.58
CA LEU A 15 9.24 -8.20 8.18
C LEU A 15 9.33 -9.66 8.65
N ARG A 16 8.92 -9.99 9.88
CA ARG A 16 8.91 -11.38 10.37
C ARG A 16 8.02 -12.29 9.53
N ARG A 17 6.83 -11.85 9.12
CA ARG A 17 5.91 -12.67 8.29
C ARG A 17 6.47 -12.90 6.88
N PHE A 18 7.15 -11.90 6.32
CA PHE A 18 7.77 -11.95 4.99
C PHE A 18 9.10 -12.73 4.94
N THR A 19 9.92 -12.70 5.99
CA THR A 19 11.24 -13.37 5.99
C THR A 19 11.23 -14.80 6.52
N SER A 20 10.17 -15.24 7.20
CA SER A 20 10.11 -16.58 7.84
C SER A 20 9.28 -17.63 7.08
N SER A 21 8.56 -17.26 6.02
CA SER A 21 7.68 -18.18 5.30
C SER A 21 8.28 -18.59 3.95
N ARG A 22 8.77 -19.83 3.84
CA ARG A 22 9.26 -20.47 2.59
C ARG A 22 8.20 -20.65 1.48
N ALA A 23 7.00 -20.10 1.66
CA ALA A 23 5.95 -20.08 0.66
C ALA A 23 5.51 -18.64 0.44
N PHE A 24 6.28 -17.90 -0.37
CA PHE A 24 5.83 -16.63 -0.90
C PHE A 24 4.74 -16.90 -1.94
N VAL A 25 3.49 -16.92 -1.51
CA VAL A 25 2.36 -16.67 -2.41
C VAL A 25 2.32 -15.16 -2.60
N PRO A 26 2.38 -14.62 -3.83
CA PRO A 26 2.63 -13.19 -4.08
C PRO A 26 1.63 -12.21 -3.46
N THR A 27 0.52 -12.72 -2.92
CA THR A 27 -0.58 -11.97 -2.34
C THR A 27 -0.74 -12.16 -0.84
N GLY A 28 -0.03 -13.07 -0.17
CA GLY A 28 -0.28 -13.41 1.24
C GLY A 28 -1.64 -14.07 1.52
N LEU A 29 -2.41 -14.35 0.46
CA LEU A 29 -3.67 -15.11 0.52
C LEU A 29 -3.35 -16.60 0.60
N ASN A 30 -4.00 -17.31 1.51
CA ASN A 30 -3.85 -18.76 1.61
C ASN A 30 -4.70 -19.48 0.54
N ALA A 31 -4.41 -20.75 0.31
CA ALA A 31 -5.14 -21.57 -0.66
C ALA A 31 -6.65 -21.65 -0.36
N GLU A 32 -7.03 -21.59 0.92
CA GLU A 32 -8.42 -21.59 1.36
C GLU A 32 -9.19 -20.34 0.90
N PHE A 33 -8.58 -19.15 1.02
CA PHE A 33 -9.17 -17.92 0.49
C PHE A 33 -9.39 -18.01 -1.01
N VAL A 34 -8.37 -18.47 -1.75
CA VAL A 34 -8.45 -18.59 -3.22
C VAL A 34 -9.49 -19.64 -3.63
N ALA A 35 -9.59 -20.76 -2.92
CA ALA A 35 -10.61 -21.77 -3.18
C ALA A 35 -12.03 -21.24 -2.97
N LYS A 36 -12.24 -20.37 -1.98
CA LYS A 36 -13.54 -19.82 -1.62
C LYS A 36 -13.95 -18.60 -2.45
N HIS A 37 -13.00 -17.74 -2.81
CA HIS A 37 -13.27 -16.42 -3.41
C HIS A 37 -12.69 -16.26 -4.82
N GLY A 38 -11.90 -17.23 -5.30
CA GLY A 38 -11.19 -17.16 -6.57
C GLY A 38 -9.89 -16.33 -6.50
N PRO A 39 -9.11 -16.33 -7.59
CA PRO A 39 -7.89 -15.54 -7.68
C PRO A 39 -8.19 -14.04 -7.81
N VAL A 40 -7.34 -13.22 -7.19
CA VAL A 40 -7.41 -11.75 -7.31
C VAL A 40 -6.58 -11.30 -8.50
N LYS A 41 -7.19 -10.53 -9.41
CA LYS A 41 -6.50 -9.98 -10.59
C LYS A 41 -5.56 -8.84 -10.19
N THR A 42 -4.54 -8.59 -11.01
CA THR A 42 -3.66 -7.42 -10.88
C THR A 42 -4.49 -6.13 -10.89
N GLY A 43 -4.16 -5.20 -9.98
CA GLY A 43 -4.95 -3.99 -9.69
C GLY A 43 -6.12 -4.22 -8.74
N GLY A 44 -6.45 -5.48 -8.45
CA GLY A 44 -7.47 -5.87 -7.48
C GLY A 44 -6.92 -5.95 -6.05
N ILE A 45 -7.86 -6.19 -5.13
CA ILE A 45 -7.59 -6.38 -3.71
C ILE A 45 -8.35 -7.59 -3.18
N ALA A 46 -7.88 -8.14 -2.06
CA ALA A 46 -8.64 -9.01 -1.19
C ALA A 46 -8.48 -8.55 0.26
N VAL A 47 -9.44 -8.90 1.11
CA VAL A 47 -9.44 -8.51 2.53
C VAL A 47 -9.48 -9.74 3.40
N THR A 48 -8.64 -9.77 4.43
CA THR A 48 -8.69 -10.76 5.49
C THR A 48 -8.65 -10.09 6.86
N GLU A 49 -9.01 -10.85 7.89
CA GLU A 49 -8.78 -10.44 9.26
C GLU A 49 -7.28 -10.29 9.55
N ALA A 50 -6.98 -9.48 10.57
CA ALA A 50 -5.61 -9.18 11.01
C ALA A 50 -4.96 -10.31 11.81
N GLY A 51 -5.74 -11.22 12.40
CA GLY A 51 -5.27 -12.16 13.40
C GLY A 51 -4.62 -11.41 14.57
N ASN A 52 -3.34 -11.70 14.84
CA ASN A 52 -2.59 -11.11 15.94
C ASN A 52 -1.82 -9.82 15.57
N LEU A 53 -1.98 -9.30 14.35
CA LEU A 53 -1.35 -8.05 13.96
C LEU A 53 -2.08 -6.86 14.62
N PRO A 54 -1.37 -5.78 14.99
CA PRO A 54 -1.96 -4.59 15.62
C PRO A 54 -2.68 -3.71 14.59
N CYS A 55 -3.63 -4.29 13.86
CA CYS A 55 -4.41 -3.65 12.82
C CYS A 55 -5.83 -4.20 12.77
N SER A 56 -6.77 -3.44 12.22
CA SER A 56 -8.16 -3.89 12.10
C SER A 56 -8.34 -4.97 11.03
N ILE A 57 -7.69 -4.78 9.87
CA ILE A 57 -7.75 -5.69 8.72
C ILE A 57 -6.43 -5.69 7.95
N ILE A 58 -6.28 -6.68 7.07
CA ILE A 58 -5.23 -6.73 6.05
C ILE A 58 -5.88 -6.63 4.67
N ILE A 59 -5.42 -5.67 3.87
CA ILE A 59 -5.77 -5.53 2.46
C ILE A 59 -4.63 -6.07 1.61
N HIS A 60 -4.88 -7.18 0.93
CA HIS A 60 -3.97 -7.84 0.01
C HIS A 60 -4.11 -7.22 -1.38
N ALA A 61 -3.37 -6.14 -1.63
CA ALA A 61 -3.39 -5.43 -2.90
C ALA A 61 -2.41 -6.06 -3.91
N VAL A 62 -2.89 -6.42 -5.10
CA VAL A 62 -2.10 -7.13 -6.11
C VAL A 62 -1.54 -6.12 -7.12
N GLY A 63 -0.28 -5.71 -6.90
CA GLY A 63 0.42 -4.84 -7.84
C GLY A 63 0.92 -5.60 -9.09
N PRO A 64 1.23 -4.88 -10.18
CA PRO A 64 1.79 -5.47 -11.41
C PRO A 64 3.25 -5.93 -11.23
N VAL A 65 3.64 -6.90 -12.04
CA VAL A 65 5.07 -7.15 -12.36
C VAL A 65 5.48 -6.16 -13.44
N TRP A 66 6.63 -5.53 -13.30
CA TRP A 66 7.14 -4.59 -14.29
C TRP A 66 7.67 -5.30 -15.53
N GLU A 67 7.10 -5.00 -16.69
CA GLU A 67 7.49 -5.58 -17.98
C GLU A 67 7.78 -4.50 -19.03
N GLY A 68 8.27 -3.34 -18.58
CA GLY A 68 8.65 -2.23 -19.46
C GLY A 68 7.61 -1.12 -19.61
N GLY A 69 6.48 -1.19 -18.88
CA GLY A 69 5.52 -0.08 -18.76
C GLY A 69 4.53 0.06 -19.92
N GLN A 70 4.47 -0.92 -20.81
CA GLN A 70 3.61 -0.90 -22.00
C GLN A 70 2.39 -1.81 -21.88
N LYS A 71 2.22 -2.52 -20.77
CA LYS A 71 1.15 -3.49 -20.54
C LYS A 71 0.08 -3.01 -19.55
N GLY A 72 0.06 -1.71 -19.27
CA GLY A 72 -0.90 -1.09 -18.34
C GLY A 72 -0.51 -1.28 -16.87
N GLU A 73 0.77 -1.51 -16.58
CA GLU A 73 1.28 -1.67 -15.21
C GLU A 73 0.96 -0.44 -14.37
N ASP A 74 1.13 0.77 -14.91
CA ASP A 74 0.80 2.02 -14.22
C ASP A 74 -0.66 2.07 -13.76
N LYS A 75 -1.59 1.65 -14.65
CA LYS A 75 -3.01 1.55 -14.33
C LYS A 75 -3.25 0.54 -13.22
N CYS A 76 -2.64 -0.65 -13.31
CA CYS A 76 -2.81 -1.68 -12.30
C CYS A 76 -2.27 -1.24 -10.93
N LEU A 77 -1.13 -0.56 -10.89
CA LEU A 77 -0.57 -0.05 -9.64
C LEU A 77 -1.47 1.03 -9.02
N ARG A 78 -1.99 1.95 -9.84
CA ARG A 78 -2.96 2.96 -9.42
C ARG A 78 -4.22 2.30 -8.86
N ASP A 79 -4.80 1.36 -9.59
CA ASP A 79 -6.03 0.67 -9.21
C ASP A 79 -5.85 -0.09 -7.89
N ALA A 80 -4.71 -0.74 -7.66
CA ALA A 80 -4.41 -1.42 -6.41
C ALA A 80 -4.45 -0.47 -5.19
N MET A 81 -3.86 0.72 -5.32
CA MET A 81 -3.89 1.75 -4.27
C MET A 81 -5.29 2.33 -4.07
N TYR A 82 -5.92 2.73 -5.17
CA TYR A 82 -7.25 3.35 -5.15
C TYR A 82 -8.30 2.39 -4.54
N ASN A 83 -8.34 1.14 -5.01
CA ASN A 83 -9.27 0.14 -4.50
C ASN A 83 -9.06 -0.15 -3.00
N SER A 84 -7.83 -0.04 -2.51
CA SER A 84 -7.55 -0.21 -1.08
C SER A 84 -8.11 0.94 -0.24
N LEU A 85 -8.05 2.18 -0.74
CA LEU A 85 -8.66 3.33 -0.08
C LEU A 85 -10.19 3.27 -0.11
N VAL A 86 -10.77 2.86 -1.24
CA VAL A 86 -12.21 2.59 -1.36
C VAL A 86 -12.66 1.58 -0.30
N GLU A 87 -11.90 0.51 -0.11
CA GLU A 87 -12.21 -0.50 0.90
C GLU A 87 -12.07 0.02 2.33
N CYS A 88 -11.05 0.85 2.60
CA CYS A 88 -10.93 1.53 3.89
C CYS A 88 -12.15 2.40 4.18
N HIS A 89 -12.59 3.18 3.20
CA HIS A 89 -13.74 4.06 3.36
C HIS A 89 -15.05 3.29 3.58
N LYS A 90 -15.29 2.23 2.78
CA LYS A 90 -16.46 1.34 2.96
C LYS A 90 -16.57 0.77 4.38
N ARG A 91 -15.42 0.53 5.02
CA ARG A 91 -15.32 -0.03 6.37
C ARG A 91 -15.17 1.03 7.47
N GLN A 92 -15.27 2.32 7.13
CA GLN A 92 -15.12 3.44 8.07
C GLN A 92 -13.78 3.41 8.82
N LEU A 93 -12.71 3.04 8.11
CA LEU A 93 -11.37 2.99 8.66
C LEU A 93 -10.69 4.35 8.50
N VAL A 94 -9.88 4.74 9.49
CA VAL A 94 -9.34 6.10 9.61
C VAL A 94 -7.89 6.26 9.16
N SER A 95 -7.19 5.16 8.90
CA SER A 95 -5.80 5.21 8.44
C SER A 95 -5.47 4.03 7.52
N LEU A 96 -4.41 4.17 6.71
CA LEU A 96 -3.86 3.18 5.79
C LEU A 96 -2.33 3.17 5.86
N ALA A 97 -1.71 2.01 6.15
CA ALA A 97 -0.27 1.83 5.94
C ALA A 97 -0.01 0.97 4.68
N ALA A 98 0.77 1.50 3.75
CA ALA A 98 1.08 0.86 2.47
C ALA A 98 2.60 0.83 2.24
N PRO A 99 3.18 -0.30 1.80
CA PRO A 99 4.55 -0.29 1.28
C PRO A 99 4.59 0.34 -0.13
N ALA A 100 5.78 0.52 -0.68
CA ALA A 100 5.97 0.78 -2.11
C ALA A 100 5.58 -0.44 -2.95
N ILE A 101 4.29 -0.55 -3.28
CA ILE A 101 3.71 -1.69 -3.98
C ILE A 101 4.41 -1.89 -5.33
N SER A 102 4.75 -3.14 -5.63
CA SER A 102 5.49 -3.57 -6.81
C SER A 102 6.95 -3.10 -6.95
N SER A 103 7.49 -2.23 -6.09
CA SER A 103 8.86 -1.71 -6.27
C SER A 103 9.98 -2.58 -5.67
N GLY A 104 9.61 -3.73 -5.10
CA GLY A 104 10.55 -4.75 -4.62
C GLY A 104 10.81 -5.82 -5.69
N ILE A 105 10.49 -7.08 -5.38
CA ILE A 105 10.71 -8.22 -6.28
C ILE A 105 9.99 -8.13 -7.64
N PHE A 106 8.97 -7.27 -7.77
CA PHE A 106 8.23 -7.04 -9.00
C PHE A 106 8.88 -5.98 -9.90
N GLY A 107 9.98 -5.36 -9.45
CA GLY A 107 10.85 -4.55 -10.30
C GLY A 107 10.29 -3.20 -10.76
N PHE A 108 9.15 -2.76 -10.23
CA PHE A 108 8.55 -1.49 -10.64
C PHE A 108 9.47 -0.32 -10.26
N PRO A 109 9.80 0.60 -11.20
CA PRO A 109 10.69 1.71 -10.91
C PRO A 109 10.22 2.55 -9.72
N LYS A 110 11.05 2.66 -8.68
CA LYS A 110 10.69 3.29 -7.39
C LYS A 110 10.12 4.71 -7.56
N ARG A 111 10.73 5.53 -8.42
CA ARG A 111 10.29 6.91 -8.70
C ARG A 111 8.89 6.95 -9.31
N SER A 112 8.63 6.11 -10.30
CA SER A 112 7.30 5.98 -10.92
C SER A 112 6.29 5.42 -9.94
N CYS A 113 6.67 4.40 -9.16
CA CYS A 113 5.84 3.81 -8.12
C CYS A 113 5.37 4.86 -7.10
N ALA A 114 6.29 5.63 -6.52
CA ALA A 114 5.96 6.69 -5.57
C ALA A 114 4.98 7.70 -6.16
N LYS A 115 5.27 8.21 -7.37
CA LYS A 115 4.40 9.17 -8.07
C LYS A 115 2.99 8.60 -8.28
N ILE A 116 2.87 7.36 -8.74
CA ILE A 116 1.58 6.72 -9.02
C ILE A 116 0.79 6.49 -7.73
N LEU A 117 1.42 5.98 -6.67
CA LEU A 117 0.74 5.73 -5.40
C LEU A 117 0.24 7.02 -4.75
N PHE A 118 1.04 8.08 -4.76
CA PHE A 118 0.59 9.40 -4.28
C PHE A 118 -0.56 9.94 -5.15
N SER A 119 -0.42 9.90 -6.47
CA SER A 119 -1.47 10.39 -7.38
C SER A 119 -2.78 9.64 -7.19
N ALA A 120 -2.73 8.32 -6.99
CA ALA A 120 -3.90 7.49 -6.72
C ALA A 120 -4.58 7.87 -5.40
N ALA A 121 -3.80 8.12 -4.34
CA ALA A 121 -4.33 8.55 -3.06
C ALA A 121 -4.99 9.94 -3.15
N LEU A 122 -4.32 10.89 -3.80
CA LEU A 122 -4.86 12.23 -4.02
C LEU A 122 -6.12 12.22 -4.87
N GLN A 123 -6.15 11.40 -5.93
CA GLN A 123 -7.35 11.22 -6.75
C GLN A 123 -8.51 10.73 -5.89
N PHE A 124 -8.28 9.70 -5.06
CA PHE A 124 -9.31 9.19 -4.17
C PHE A 124 -9.85 10.28 -3.22
N PHE A 125 -8.97 11.05 -2.56
CA PHE A 125 -9.40 12.10 -1.63
C PHE A 125 -10.18 13.24 -2.31
N ARG A 126 -9.86 13.56 -3.57
CA ARG A 126 -10.60 14.55 -4.36
C ARG A 126 -11.99 14.05 -4.77
N GLU A 127 -12.10 12.76 -5.08
CA GLU A 127 -13.36 12.13 -5.49
C GLU A 127 -14.27 11.82 -4.28
N GLU A 128 -13.69 11.57 -3.11
CA GLU A 128 -14.38 11.22 -1.86
C GLU A 128 -14.05 12.23 -0.73
N PRO A 129 -14.52 13.49 -0.80
CA PRO A 129 -14.15 14.54 0.17
C PRO A 129 -14.68 14.28 1.59
N THR A 130 -15.67 13.39 1.74
CA THR A 130 -16.21 12.95 3.04
C THR A 130 -15.69 11.57 3.44
N CYS A 131 -14.57 11.11 2.88
CA CYS A 131 -14.03 9.80 3.22
C CYS A 131 -13.62 9.74 4.71
N SER A 132 -13.59 8.54 5.27
CA SER A 132 -13.23 8.32 6.67
C SER A 132 -11.72 8.30 6.93
N VAL A 133 -10.90 8.22 5.88
CA VAL A 133 -9.46 7.98 5.98
C VAL A 133 -8.73 9.31 6.15
N ASP A 134 -8.11 9.54 7.31
CA ASP A 134 -7.38 10.78 7.60
C ASP A 134 -5.87 10.65 7.40
N LEU A 135 -5.34 9.41 7.39
CA LEU A 135 -3.90 9.16 7.35
C LEU A 135 -3.53 8.05 6.38
N VAL A 136 -2.73 8.38 5.36
CA VAL A 136 -2.01 7.39 4.54
C VAL A 136 -0.52 7.42 4.87
N ARG A 137 0.02 6.30 5.31
CA ARG A 137 1.41 6.13 5.72
C ARG A 137 2.14 5.18 4.77
N PHE A 138 3.16 5.69 4.07
CA PHE A 138 4.04 4.83 3.29
C PHE A 138 5.14 4.22 4.18
N THR A 139 5.17 2.89 4.29
CA THR A 139 6.07 2.14 5.18
C THR A 139 7.09 1.36 4.37
N ASN A 140 8.20 2.01 4.01
CA ASN A 140 9.30 1.42 3.24
C ASN A 140 10.44 1.01 4.19
N PHE A 141 11.08 -0.13 3.93
CA PHE A 141 12.08 -0.71 4.84
C PHE A 141 13.53 -0.33 4.47
N ASP A 142 13.80 -0.04 3.20
CA ASP A 142 15.12 0.34 2.71
C ASP A 142 15.25 1.85 2.51
N LYS A 143 16.48 2.35 2.72
CA LYS A 143 16.80 3.78 2.66
C LYS A 143 16.51 4.39 1.30
N GLU A 144 16.84 3.69 0.21
CA GLU A 144 16.67 4.18 -1.15
C GLU A 144 15.20 4.45 -1.47
N THR A 145 14.30 3.50 -1.15
CA THR A 145 12.86 3.68 -1.37
C THR A 145 12.30 4.77 -0.46
N VAL A 146 12.78 4.91 0.77
CA VAL A 146 12.40 6.03 1.65
C VAL A 146 12.77 7.37 1.00
N GLU A 147 14.01 7.55 0.54
CA GLU A 147 14.48 8.79 -0.09
C GLU A 147 13.64 9.16 -1.31
N VAL A 148 13.33 8.19 -2.17
CA VAL A 148 12.47 8.41 -3.35
C VAL A 148 11.06 8.86 -2.96
N PHE A 149 10.48 8.27 -1.91
CA PHE A 149 9.15 8.68 -1.42
C PHE A 149 9.17 10.05 -0.75
N LEU A 150 10.24 10.40 -0.02
CA LEU A 150 10.41 11.73 0.58
C LEU A 150 10.53 12.80 -0.51
N GLU A 151 11.31 12.55 -1.56
CA GLU A 151 11.43 13.44 -2.71
C GLU A 151 10.07 13.62 -3.40
N ALA A 152 9.37 12.53 -3.71
CA ALA A 152 8.04 12.61 -4.32
C ALA A 152 7.03 13.37 -3.45
N ALA A 153 7.05 13.15 -2.13
CA ALA A 153 6.17 13.83 -1.18
C ALA A 153 6.47 15.33 -1.05
N SER A 154 7.73 15.75 -1.19
CA SER A 154 8.09 17.18 -1.16
C SER A 154 7.42 17.99 -2.27
N ASN A 155 7.18 17.37 -3.44
CA ASN A 155 6.49 17.99 -4.56
C ASN A 155 4.98 18.18 -4.31
N LEU A 156 4.41 17.50 -3.31
CA LEU A 156 2.99 17.56 -2.96
C LEU A 156 2.67 18.64 -1.92
N LYS A 157 3.67 19.31 -1.34
CA LYS A 157 3.48 20.33 -0.29
C LYS A 157 2.64 21.54 -0.72
N ASN A 158 2.44 21.71 -2.03
CA ASN A 158 1.65 22.80 -2.60
C ASN A 158 0.17 22.42 -2.82
N GLU A 159 -0.23 21.18 -2.52
CA GLU A 159 -1.62 20.72 -2.64
C GLU A 159 -2.42 21.25 -1.43
N PRO A 160 -3.47 22.07 -1.65
CA PRO A 160 -4.12 22.86 -0.58
C PRO A 160 -4.76 22.00 0.51
N ASP A 161 -5.23 20.80 0.17
CA ASP A 161 -5.97 19.92 1.07
C ASP A 161 -5.10 18.79 1.66
N VAL A 162 -3.79 18.81 1.41
CA VAL A 162 -2.89 17.69 1.74
C VAL A 162 -1.81 18.15 2.71
N ARG A 163 -1.82 17.56 3.91
CA ARG A 163 -0.73 17.72 4.87
C ARG A 163 0.28 16.60 4.69
N VAL A 164 1.49 16.95 4.27
CA VAL A 164 2.61 16.01 4.15
C VAL A 164 3.49 16.08 5.39
N GLU A 165 3.45 15.03 6.20
CA GLU A 165 4.36 14.85 7.34
C GLU A 165 5.50 13.88 6.99
N LEU A 166 6.73 14.38 6.95
CA LEU A 166 7.93 13.55 6.79
C LEU A 166 8.42 13.14 8.18
N LEU A 167 8.25 11.86 8.51
CA LEU A 167 8.71 11.32 9.78
C LEU A 167 10.10 10.74 9.61
N SER A 168 11.08 11.32 10.28
CA SER A 168 12.44 10.77 10.34
C SER A 168 12.41 9.36 10.93
N PRO A 169 13.29 8.44 10.50
CA PRO A 169 13.48 7.16 11.17
C PRO A 169 13.77 7.43 12.64
N LYS A 170 12.97 6.85 13.55
CA LYS A 170 13.36 6.82 14.96
C LYS A 170 14.55 5.85 15.06
N THR A 171 15.74 6.42 15.24
CA THR A 171 16.96 5.71 15.65
C THR A 171 16.72 4.90 16.91
#